data_AF-A0AA39IN83-F1
#
_entry.id   AF-A0AA39IN83-F1
#
_cell.length_a   1.000
_cell.length_b   1.000
_cell.length_c   1.000
_cell.angle_alpha   90.00
_cell.angle_beta   90.00
_cell.angle_gamma   90.00
#
_symmetry.space_group_name_H-M   'P 1'
#
loop_
_entity.id
_entity.type
_entity.pdbx_description
1 polymer ?
#
loop_
_entity_poly.entity_id
_entity_poly.type
_entity_poly.pdbx_seq_one_letter_code
_entity_poly.pdbx_strand_id
1 'polypeptide(L)'
;MDCLPSDLIDHLVHFLPMADVKTIIKATAGSADLAAWNEVAEDHLRERFVLHLSVYLPCNDDEEESEDSADSEYDEGDHYNDAPEDEYDEDEQYYIPPKRPRLEDKKKKEGKKPAPFLISVNKSWFGGRRPIGQWNFKNWRYAWLGRVRFHSYQPDQNELYQPYELQDILRIISLPVSTRSGTRSRSVLSLERIKPTEMDSALNMLNVLQKTFTQMKFENCWDGLDLKVEEFLSDYLDRETSLEYLCFQMRKYNSSTKQALADRIVAFFNKKKSVNVLTSKGMISDAQGEKIIEHWLNSDGFSQGCKEFRRFSKPWNLNRGVNRLGYLIHPSNRSSLHVSYECLKFVKFEPWHAPVTMKWMDALIEKWKKCGGLYTCKRMRLFELLLEKQEWYKLLAKNGHRAWISTLSIKHPSGFWTLDMWNQSERSVVIVCEMQHNLNEAVMKTLLAKWEKGSGEFVVDQFRRIVINMDYRTLFSATRPHTITDYPVFFAHPVVNARLKIDRQRSTRNGDPFRFSVVPIDTEAVEDWNLDRLFELR
;
A
#
# COMPACT_ATOMS: atom_id res chain seq x y z
N MET A 1 -24.36 38.48 -8.84
CA MET A 1 -24.92 37.18 -8.38
C MET A 1 -25.56 37.35 -7.00
N ASP A 2 -26.03 38.56 -6.73
CA ASP A 2 -26.01 39.13 -5.38
C ASP A 2 -27.44 39.11 -4.79
N CYS A 3 -28.42 38.78 -5.65
CA CYS A 3 -29.83 38.65 -5.34
C CYS A 3 -30.27 37.19 -5.13
N LEU A 4 -29.33 36.23 -5.09
CA LEU A 4 -29.70 34.83 -4.83
C LEU A 4 -30.07 34.68 -3.35
N PRO A 5 -31.23 34.07 -3.02
CA PRO A 5 -31.58 33.79 -1.63
C PRO A 5 -30.51 32.93 -0.95
N SER A 6 -30.24 33.17 0.35
CA SER A 6 -29.21 32.44 1.09
C SER A 6 -29.38 30.92 1.04
N ASP A 7 -30.61 30.42 1.01
CA ASP A 7 -30.89 28.98 0.89
C ASP A 7 -30.42 28.38 -0.45
N LEU A 8 -30.52 29.16 -1.53
CA LEU A 8 -30.02 28.73 -2.84
C LEU A 8 -28.50 28.79 -2.89
N ILE A 9 -27.89 29.80 -2.26
CA ILE A 9 -26.44 29.87 -2.09
C ILE A 9 -25.93 28.68 -1.26
N ASP A 10 -26.58 28.36 -0.13
CA ASP A 10 -26.29 27.19 0.71
C ASP A 10 -26.35 25.89 -0.09
N HIS A 11 -27.41 25.73 -0.89
CA HIS A 11 -27.57 24.57 -1.77
C HIS A 11 -26.45 24.48 -2.82
N LEU A 12 -26.07 25.60 -3.45
CA LEU A 12 -24.98 25.61 -4.44
C LEU A 12 -23.63 25.29 -3.78
N VAL A 13 -23.30 25.95 -2.68
CA VAL A 13 -22.03 25.77 -1.94
C VAL A 13 -21.89 24.34 -1.41
N HIS A 14 -23.01 23.69 -1.04
CA HIS A 14 -23.04 22.29 -0.61
C HIS A 14 -22.42 21.33 -1.62
N PHE A 15 -22.64 21.53 -2.92
CA PHE A 15 -22.10 20.66 -3.98
C PHE A 15 -20.68 21.02 -4.41
N LEU A 16 -20.15 22.16 -3.99
CA LEU A 16 -18.84 22.62 -4.44
C LEU A 16 -17.67 21.97 -3.70
N PRO A 17 -16.65 21.46 -4.41
CA PRO A 17 -15.40 21.00 -3.83
C PRO A 17 -14.81 21.99 -2.81
N MET A 18 -14.14 21.47 -1.79
CA MET A 18 -13.54 22.29 -0.72
C MET A 18 -12.59 23.38 -1.26
N ALA A 19 -11.87 23.10 -2.36
CA ALA A 19 -10.99 24.07 -2.99
C ALA A 19 -11.77 25.25 -3.62
N ASP A 20 -12.95 24.97 -4.18
CA ASP A 20 -13.79 25.97 -4.83
C ASP A 20 -14.50 26.82 -3.79
N VAL A 21 -14.97 26.22 -2.68
CA VAL A 21 -15.53 26.96 -1.53
C VAL A 21 -14.48 27.93 -0.96
N LYS A 22 -13.22 27.51 -0.82
CA LYS A 22 -12.12 28.40 -0.42
C LYS A 22 -11.86 29.51 -1.43
N THR A 23 -12.01 29.22 -2.71
CA THR A 23 -11.86 30.22 -3.78
C THR A 23 -12.99 31.24 -3.72
N ILE A 24 -14.23 30.81 -3.46
CA ILE A 24 -15.38 31.69 -3.25
C ILE A 24 -15.09 32.66 -2.11
N ILE A 25 -14.72 32.17 -0.92
CA ILE A 25 -14.41 33.03 0.24
C ILE A 25 -13.35 34.07 -0.10
N LYS A 26 -12.28 33.67 -0.79
CA LYS A 26 -11.22 34.59 -1.21
C LYS A 26 -11.72 35.64 -2.20
N ALA A 27 -12.58 35.25 -3.14
CA ALA A 27 -13.11 36.12 -4.18
C ALA A 27 -14.20 37.08 -3.65
N THR A 28 -14.93 36.66 -2.61
CA THR A 28 -16.02 37.46 -2.00
C THR A 28 -15.55 38.25 -0.78
N ALA A 29 -14.34 37.99 -0.26
CA ALA A 29 -13.77 38.72 0.86
C ALA A 29 -13.74 40.24 0.61
N GLY A 30 -14.43 40.99 1.46
CA GLY A 30 -14.49 42.45 1.40
C GLY A 30 -15.54 43.02 0.44
N SER A 31 -16.30 42.18 -0.27
CA SER A 31 -17.42 42.63 -1.10
C SER A 31 -18.72 42.63 -0.29
N ALA A 32 -19.31 43.81 -0.08
CA ALA A 32 -20.60 43.94 0.60
C ALA A 32 -21.73 43.24 -0.17
N ASP A 33 -21.70 43.33 -1.50
CA ASP A 33 -22.71 42.70 -2.38
C ASP A 33 -22.64 41.17 -2.34
N LEU A 34 -21.50 40.59 -1.96
CA LEU A 34 -21.31 39.14 -1.88
C LEU A 34 -21.18 38.62 -0.43
N ALA A 35 -21.65 39.40 0.55
CA ALA A 35 -21.57 39.05 1.97
C ALA A 35 -22.24 37.69 2.27
N ALA A 36 -23.42 37.43 1.69
CA ALA A 36 -24.14 36.16 1.88
C ALA A 36 -23.36 34.95 1.33
N TRP A 37 -22.69 35.11 0.17
CA TRP A 37 -21.82 34.08 -0.39
C TRP A 37 -20.63 33.78 0.50
N ASN A 38 -19.98 34.82 1.04
CA ASN A 38 -18.86 34.66 1.96
C ASN A 38 -19.30 33.95 3.25
N GLU A 39 -20.39 34.40 3.86
CA GLU A 39 -20.91 33.84 5.11
C GLU A 39 -21.26 32.35 4.98
N VAL A 40 -22.04 31.99 3.95
CA VAL A 40 -22.41 30.60 3.68
C VAL A 40 -21.17 29.75 3.39
N ALA A 41 -20.22 30.25 2.59
CA ALA A 41 -19.00 29.51 2.28
C ALA A 41 -18.12 29.30 3.52
N GLU A 42 -17.99 30.30 4.40
CA GLU A 42 -17.28 30.18 5.66
C GLU A 42 -17.95 29.18 6.62
N ASP A 43 -19.27 29.22 6.70
CA ASP A 43 -20.06 28.26 7.48
C ASP A 43 -19.84 26.83 6.99
N HIS A 44 -19.88 26.61 5.66
CA HIS A 44 -19.50 25.33 5.05
C HIS A 44 -18.06 24.93 5.38
N LEU A 45 -17.08 25.83 5.29
CA LEU A 45 -15.70 25.46 5.65
C LEU A 45 -15.56 25.05 7.11
N ARG A 46 -16.33 25.67 8.00
CA ARG A 46 -16.27 25.45 9.45
C ARG A 46 -16.97 24.16 9.86
N GLU A 47 -18.17 23.95 9.32
CA GLU A 47 -19.06 22.87 9.76
C GLU A 47 -19.01 21.63 8.86
N ARG A 48 -18.34 21.66 7.69
CA ARG A 48 -18.20 20.49 6.82
C ARG A 48 -17.45 19.36 7.50
N PHE A 49 -17.91 18.14 7.24
CA PHE A 49 -17.29 16.92 7.73
C PHE A 49 -17.41 15.80 6.70
N VAL A 50 -16.58 14.78 6.86
CA VAL A 50 -16.53 13.61 6.00
C VAL A 50 -17.16 12.43 6.71
N LEU A 51 -17.98 11.68 5.98
CA LEU A 51 -18.58 10.42 6.40
C LEU A 51 -17.80 9.26 5.79
N HIS A 52 -17.52 8.26 6.63
CA HIS A 52 -17.05 6.95 6.22
C HIS A 52 -18.19 5.95 6.48
N LEU A 53 -18.86 5.57 5.40
CA LEU A 53 -20.01 4.69 5.40
C LEU A 53 -19.57 3.26 5.11
N SER A 54 -20.05 2.31 5.91
CA SER A 54 -20.02 0.89 5.60
C SER A 54 -21.46 0.38 5.59
N VAL A 55 -21.88 -0.21 4.46
CA VAL A 55 -23.21 -0.75 4.24
C VAL A 55 -23.09 -2.26 4.16
N TYR A 56 -23.88 -2.95 4.97
CA TYR A 56 -23.97 -4.41 4.98
C TYR A 56 -25.28 -4.78 4.30
N LEU A 57 -25.17 -5.53 3.21
CA LEU A 57 -26.29 -5.96 2.40
C LEU A 57 -27.04 -7.08 3.12
N PRO A 58 -28.36 -7.15 3.00
CA PRO A 58 -29.15 -8.20 3.60
C PRO A 58 -28.81 -9.54 2.94
N CYS A 59 -28.21 -10.45 3.72
CA CYS A 59 -27.87 -11.78 3.26
C CYS A 59 -29.06 -12.73 3.51
N ASN A 60 -29.56 -13.36 2.45
CA ASN A 60 -30.58 -14.40 2.54
C ASN A 60 -29.88 -15.76 2.74
N ASP A 61 -29.32 -16.00 3.92
CA ASP A 61 -28.59 -17.24 4.24
C ASP A 61 -29.48 -18.52 4.28
N ASP A 62 -30.76 -18.41 3.93
CA ASP A 62 -31.70 -19.55 3.95
C ASP A 62 -31.41 -20.58 2.80
N GLU A 63 -30.47 -20.32 1.88
CA GLU A 63 -30.20 -21.17 0.69
C GLU A 63 -28.87 -21.96 0.69
N GLU A 64 -27.86 -21.64 1.51
CA GLU A 64 -26.50 -22.20 1.34
C GLU A 64 -26.13 -23.37 2.28
N GLU A 65 -26.92 -23.71 3.30
CA GLU A 65 -26.56 -24.82 4.22
C GLU A 65 -26.89 -26.24 3.71
N SER A 66 -27.37 -26.42 2.48
CA SER A 66 -27.76 -27.74 1.95
C SER A 66 -26.84 -28.35 0.89
N GLU A 67 -25.85 -27.65 0.33
CA GLU A 67 -25.05 -28.19 -0.79
C GLU A 67 -23.65 -28.69 -0.39
N ASP A 68 -23.08 -28.27 0.74
CA ASP A 68 -21.72 -28.68 1.16
C ASP A 68 -21.69 -29.96 2.03
N SER A 69 -22.80 -30.68 2.18
CA SER A 69 -22.83 -31.96 2.92
C SER A 69 -23.17 -33.18 2.07
N ALA A 70 -23.21 -33.07 0.74
CA ALA A 70 -23.32 -34.21 -0.15
C ALA A 70 -21.94 -34.58 -0.65
N ASP A 71 -21.27 -35.47 0.10
CA ASP A 71 -20.28 -36.43 -0.37
C ASP A 71 -19.68 -36.14 -1.76
N SER A 72 -18.82 -35.13 -1.86
CA SER A 72 -17.78 -35.16 -2.89
C SER A 72 -16.79 -36.23 -2.45
N GLU A 73 -17.17 -37.48 -2.69
CA GLU A 73 -16.28 -38.61 -2.86
C GLU A 73 -15.26 -38.15 -3.90
N TYR A 74 -14.16 -37.57 -3.42
CA TYR A 74 -12.98 -37.33 -4.24
C TYR A 74 -12.52 -38.72 -4.65
N ASP A 75 -12.90 -39.12 -5.86
CA ASP A 75 -12.37 -40.27 -6.56
C ASP A 75 -10.86 -40.05 -6.71
N GLU A 76 -10.09 -40.53 -5.73
CA GLU A 76 -8.63 -40.66 -5.76
C GLU A 76 -8.24 -41.75 -6.78
N GLY A 77 -8.61 -41.56 -8.04
CA GLY A 77 -8.18 -42.35 -9.17
C GLY A 77 -7.11 -41.62 -9.95
N ASP A 78 -5.84 -41.76 -9.54
CA ASP A 78 -4.72 -42.13 -10.42
C ASP A 78 -3.34 -41.87 -9.77
N HIS A 79 -2.78 -42.98 -9.28
CA HIS A 79 -1.36 -43.36 -9.26
C HIS A 79 -0.27 -42.29 -9.49
N TYR A 80 0.37 -41.90 -8.38
CA TYR A 80 1.82 -41.66 -8.34
C TYR A 80 2.44 -42.56 -7.26
N ASN A 81 2.65 -43.84 -7.61
CA ASN A 81 3.58 -44.68 -6.86
C ASN A 81 5.01 -44.30 -7.27
N ASP A 82 5.84 -43.96 -6.28
CA ASP A 82 7.31 -44.06 -6.21
C ASP A 82 7.93 -42.85 -5.49
N ALA A 83 7.55 -42.66 -4.22
CA ALA A 83 8.35 -41.90 -3.25
C ALA A 83 8.57 -42.78 -2.00
N PRO A 84 9.79 -42.85 -1.45
CA PRO A 84 10.10 -43.69 -0.31
C PRO A 84 9.41 -43.19 0.97
N GLU A 85 8.83 -44.14 1.69
CA GLU A 85 8.20 -43.98 3.00
C GLU A 85 9.23 -43.51 4.04
N ASP A 86 9.17 -42.24 4.42
CA ASP A 86 9.75 -41.77 5.68
C ASP A 86 8.65 -41.86 6.75
N GLU A 87 8.87 -42.71 7.76
CA GLU A 87 8.06 -42.82 8.99
C GLU A 87 7.94 -41.45 9.67
N TYR A 88 6.73 -40.89 9.66
CA TYR A 88 6.35 -39.77 10.53
C TYR A 88 5.47 -40.30 11.66
N ASP A 89 5.86 -40.01 12.91
CA ASP A 89 5.16 -40.37 14.14
C ASP A 89 3.71 -39.82 14.18
N GLU A 90 2.73 -40.70 14.41
CA GLU A 90 1.27 -40.50 14.27
C GLU A 90 0.55 -39.80 15.45
N ASP A 91 1.18 -38.92 16.23
CA ASP A 91 0.58 -38.43 17.50
C ASP A 91 -0.06 -37.02 17.49
N GLU A 92 -0.37 -36.42 16.33
CA GLU A 92 -1.13 -35.15 16.28
C GLU A 92 -2.65 -35.36 16.14
N GLN A 93 -3.34 -35.50 17.28
CA GLN A 93 -4.81 -35.45 17.33
C GLN A 93 -5.34 -34.06 16.98
N TYR A 94 -5.87 -33.91 15.77
CA TYR A 94 -6.59 -32.71 15.33
C TYR A 94 -7.88 -32.52 16.13
N TYR A 95 -8.00 -31.36 16.80
CA TYR A 95 -9.21 -30.93 17.48
C TYR A 95 -10.35 -30.70 16.47
N ILE A 96 -11.33 -31.61 16.45
CA ILE A 96 -12.58 -31.44 15.70
C ILE A 96 -13.55 -30.65 16.59
N PRO A 97 -13.93 -29.41 16.23
CA PRO A 97 -14.89 -28.65 17.03
C PRO A 97 -16.26 -29.36 17.03
N PRO A 98 -16.99 -29.33 18.16
CA PRO A 98 -18.27 -30.03 18.28
C PRO A 98 -19.30 -29.47 17.29
N LYS A 99 -19.93 -30.38 16.52
CA LYS A 99 -21.06 -30.07 15.64
C LYS A 99 -22.20 -29.46 16.48
N ARG A 100 -22.67 -28.28 16.09
CA ARG A 100 -23.82 -27.64 16.75
C ARG A 100 -25.08 -28.50 16.56
N PRO A 101 -25.92 -28.68 17.59
CA PRO A 101 -27.16 -29.45 17.45
C PRO A 101 -28.12 -28.77 16.46
N ARG A 102 -28.55 -29.53 15.44
CA ARG A 102 -29.59 -29.13 14.47
C ARG A 102 -30.94 -29.07 15.19
N LEU A 103 -31.49 -27.87 15.33
CA LEU A 103 -32.90 -27.67 15.67
C LEU A 103 -33.73 -27.80 14.39
N GLU A 104 -34.30 -28.98 14.17
CA GLU A 104 -35.23 -29.24 13.07
C GLU A 104 -36.66 -28.82 13.46
N ASP A 105 -37.00 -27.55 13.21
CA ASP A 105 -38.39 -27.08 13.20
C ASP A 105 -38.70 -26.43 11.85
N LYS A 106 -39.10 -27.25 10.88
CA LYS A 106 -39.63 -26.79 9.58
C LYS A 106 -41.05 -26.24 9.74
N LYS A 107 -41.19 -25.09 10.40
CA LYS A 107 -42.41 -24.27 10.27
C LYS A 107 -42.41 -23.58 8.90
N LYS A 108 -43.47 -23.79 8.12
CA LYS A 108 -43.76 -23.05 6.87
C LYS A 108 -43.67 -21.55 7.16
N LYS A 109 -42.65 -20.89 6.61
CA LYS A 109 -42.40 -19.44 6.75
C LYS A 109 -43.37 -18.70 5.82
N GLU A 110 -44.50 -18.24 6.35
CA GLU A 110 -45.33 -17.25 5.68
C GLU A 110 -44.56 -15.90 5.60
N GLY A 111 -44.34 -15.41 4.38
CA GLY A 111 -43.98 -14.02 4.04
C GLY A 111 -42.98 -13.30 4.96
N LYS A 112 -41.76 -13.84 5.14
CA LYS A 112 -40.71 -13.10 5.85
C LYS A 112 -40.44 -11.75 5.16
N LYS A 113 -40.63 -10.64 5.88
CA LYS A 113 -40.19 -9.30 5.46
C LYS A 113 -38.68 -9.39 5.13
N PRO A 114 -38.20 -8.81 4.02
CA PRO A 114 -36.77 -8.79 3.70
C PRO A 114 -36.00 -8.20 4.88
N ALA A 115 -34.82 -8.77 5.16
CA ALA A 115 -33.96 -8.27 6.22
C ALA A 115 -33.58 -6.79 5.93
N PRO A 116 -33.56 -5.92 6.95
CA PRO A 116 -33.14 -4.54 6.76
C PRO A 116 -31.64 -4.48 6.44
N PHE A 117 -31.22 -3.41 5.77
CA PHE A 117 -29.81 -3.11 5.60
C PHE A 117 -29.21 -2.65 6.92
N LEU A 118 -27.97 -3.02 7.21
CA LEU A 118 -27.24 -2.51 8.37
C LEU A 118 -26.20 -1.50 7.89
N ILE A 119 -26.07 -0.36 8.58
CA ILE A 119 -25.01 0.60 8.26
C ILE A 119 -24.19 0.96 9.50
N SER A 120 -22.93 1.27 9.26
CA SER A 120 -22.02 1.92 10.20
C SER A 120 -21.51 3.21 9.57
N VAL A 121 -21.69 4.32 10.28
CA VAL A 121 -21.31 5.66 9.80
C VAL A 121 -20.33 6.30 10.77
N ASN A 122 -19.10 6.48 10.30
CA ASN A 122 -18.05 7.17 11.07
C ASN A 122 -17.87 8.60 10.56
N LYS A 123 -18.02 9.58 11.46
CA LYS A 123 -17.84 11.00 11.17
C LYS A 123 -16.39 11.43 11.41
N SER A 124 -15.77 12.09 10.44
CA SER A 124 -14.44 12.71 10.57
C SER A 124 -14.47 14.19 10.20
N TRP A 125 -13.88 15.04 11.05
CA TRP A 125 -13.85 16.49 10.85
C TRP A 125 -12.56 16.95 10.18
N PHE A 126 -12.63 18.01 9.38
CA PHE A 126 -11.44 18.67 8.85
C PHE A 126 -10.69 19.37 10.02
N GLY A 127 -9.47 18.92 10.34
CA GLY A 127 -8.64 19.54 11.40
C GLY A 127 -8.40 18.69 12.65
N GLY A 128 -9.03 17.50 12.73
CA GLY A 128 -8.63 16.42 13.65
C GLY A 128 -8.57 16.82 15.13
N ARG A 129 -9.72 16.91 15.82
CA ARG A 129 -9.81 16.92 17.30
C ARG A 129 -11.23 16.86 17.90
N ARG A 130 -12.29 16.66 17.11
CA ARG A 130 -13.64 16.47 17.67
C ARG A 130 -13.91 14.98 17.92
N PRO A 131 -14.57 14.61 19.03
CA PRO A 131 -15.00 13.25 19.28
C PRO A 131 -15.77 12.69 18.09
N ILE A 132 -15.55 11.42 17.78
CA ILE A 132 -16.33 10.68 16.79
C ILE A 132 -17.72 10.48 17.40
N GLY A 133 -18.64 11.39 17.08
CA GLY A 133 -20.05 11.24 17.43
C GLY A 133 -20.75 10.32 16.42
N GLN A 134 -21.73 9.56 16.88
CA GLN A 134 -22.62 8.81 15.99
C GLN A 134 -23.34 9.76 15.02
N TRP A 135 -23.54 9.30 13.79
CA TRP A 135 -24.32 10.03 12.80
C TRP A 135 -25.80 10.01 13.17
N ASN A 136 -26.42 11.20 13.23
CA ASN A 136 -27.82 11.35 13.63
C ASN A 136 -28.68 12.02 12.55
N PHE A 137 -28.23 12.02 11.28
CA PHE A 137 -28.89 12.63 10.12
C PHE A 137 -29.12 14.14 10.19
N LYS A 138 -28.72 14.80 11.27
CA LYS A 138 -28.71 16.26 11.36
C LYS A 138 -27.50 16.80 10.62
N ASN A 139 -27.61 18.02 10.11
CA ASN A 139 -26.49 18.70 9.46
C ASN A 139 -25.99 17.99 8.18
N TRP A 140 -26.88 17.28 7.47
CA TRP A 140 -26.57 16.58 6.21
C TRP A 140 -26.03 17.51 5.12
N ARG A 141 -26.45 18.78 5.12
CA ARG A 141 -25.91 19.84 4.23
C ARG A 141 -24.42 20.12 4.42
N TYR A 142 -23.79 19.60 5.47
CA TYR A 142 -22.34 19.73 5.68
C TYR A 142 -21.62 18.39 5.51
N ALA A 143 -22.36 17.31 5.19
CA ALA A 143 -21.83 15.96 5.10
C ALA A 143 -21.32 15.64 3.70
N TRP A 144 -20.13 15.05 3.62
CA TRP A 144 -19.50 14.61 2.38
C TRP A 144 -19.02 13.16 2.52
N LEU A 145 -19.08 12.35 1.47
CA LEU A 145 -18.60 10.97 1.49
C LEU A 145 -17.08 10.92 1.29
N GLY A 146 -16.37 10.31 2.22
CA GLY A 146 -14.93 10.04 2.09
C GLY A 146 -14.62 8.58 1.87
N ARG A 147 -15.43 7.67 2.41
CA ARG A 147 -15.29 6.24 2.16
C ARG A 147 -16.66 5.61 2.14
N VAL A 148 -16.93 4.78 1.15
CA VAL A 148 -18.12 3.94 1.08
C VAL A 148 -17.65 2.52 0.90
N ARG A 149 -18.05 1.63 1.81
CA ARG A 149 -17.80 0.19 1.70
C ARG A 149 -19.11 -0.56 1.65
N PHE A 150 -19.21 -1.55 0.78
CA PHE A 150 -20.30 -2.51 0.74
C PHE A 150 -19.76 -3.87 1.17
N HIS A 151 -20.49 -4.54 2.07
CA HIS A 151 -20.16 -5.84 2.63
C HIS A 151 -21.37 -6.78 2.51
N SER A 152 -21.13 -8.07 2.24
CA SER A 152 -22.18 -9.12 2.22
C SER A 152 -22.30 -9.89 3.54
N TYR A 153 -21.22 -9.95 4.32
CA TYR A 153 -21.19 -10.78 5.52
C TYR A 153 -21.87 -10.06 6.69
N GLN A 154 -22.44 -10.84 7.62
CA GLN A 154 -22.91 -10.26 8.87
C GLN A 154 -21.75 -9.63 9.62
N PRO A 155 -21.91 -8.39 10.08
CA PRO A 155 -20.85 -7.76 10.83
C PRO A 155 -20.60 -8.46 12.18
N ASP A 156 -19.42 -8.23 12.75
CA ASP A 156 -19.09 -8.67 14.11
C ASP A 156 -20.09 -8.06 15.12
N GLN A 157 -20.63 -8.89 16.02
CA GLN A 157 -21.63 -8.48 17.01
C GLN A 157 -21.19 -7.35 17.96
N ASN A 158 -19.89 -7.02 17.99
CA ASN A 158 -19.32 -5.99 18.84
C ASN A 158 -19.44 -4.57 18.26
N GLU A 159 -19.85 -4.40 17.00
CA GLU A 159 -20.01 -3.09 16.38
C GLU A 159 -21.47 -2.61 16.45
N LEU A 160 -21.66 -1.30 16.66
CA LEU A 160 -22.98 -0.67 16.77
C LEU A 160 -23.56 -0.41 15.37
N TYR A 161 -24.33 -1.36 14.86
CA TYR A 161 -25.08 -1.18 13.62
C TYR A 161 -26.51 -0.78 13.89
N GLN A 162 -27.05 0.01 12.99
CA GLN A 162 -28.45 0.41 13.01
C GLN A 162 -29.12 -0.10 11.72
N PRO A 163 -30.34 -0.64 11.81
CA PRO A 163 -31.11 -1.06 10.64
C PRO A 163 -31.65 0.16 9.89
N TYR A 164 -31.58 0.14 8.57
CA TYR A 164 -32.11 1.17 7.69
C TYR A 164 -32.89 0.58 6.53
N GLU A 165 -33.87 1.35 6.07
CA GLU A 165 -34.57 1.10 4.82
C GLU A 165 -33.71 1.59 3.64
N LEU A 166 -33.90 0.99 2.46
CA LEU A 166 -33.09 1.31 1.27
C LEU A 166 -33.10 2.80 0.93
N GLN A 167 -34.24 3.48 1.06
CA GLN A 167 -34.38 4.90 0.74
C GLN A 167 -33.49 5.80 1.59
N ASP A 168 -33.31 5.48 2.89
CA ASP A 168 -32.43 6.23 3.77
C ASP A 168 -30.97 6.08 3.34
N ILE A 169 -30.58 4.88 2.91
CA ILE A 169 -29.24 4.61 2.39
C ILE A 169 -29.02 5.36 1.08
N LEU A 170 -29.98 5.30 0.16
CA LEU A 170 -29.92 6.03 -1.12
C LEU A 170 -29.76 7.55 -0.89
N ARG A 171 -30.38 8.09 0.16
CA ARG A 171 -30.20 9.49 0.57
C ARG A 171 -28.82 9.80 1.14
N ILE A 172 -28.19 8.88 1.87
CA ILE A 172 -26.82 9.08 2.39
C ILE A 172 -25.79 8.96 1.27
N ILE A 173 -25.93 7.97 0.38
CA ILE A 173 -24.95 7.73 -0.69
C ILE A 173 -25.02 8.76 -1.82
N SER A 174 -26.12 9.52 -1.94
CA SER A 174 -26.22 10.63 -2.90
C SER A 174 -25.47 11.89 -2.44
N LEU A 175 -24.95 11.91 -1.21
CA LEU A 175 -24.15 13.03 -0.69
C LEU A 175 -22.88 13.27 -1.54
N PRO A 176 -22.39 14.53 -1.60
CA PRO A 176 -21.17 14.87 -2.33
C PRO A 176 -19.94 14.09 -1.88
N VAL A 177 -19.07 13.70 -2.81
CA VAL A 177 -17.82 12.97 -2.50
C VAL A 177 -16.68 13.92 -2.25
N SER A 178 -15.92 13.69 -1.18
CA SER A 178 -14.76 14.49 -0.78
C SER A 178 -13.60 14.31 -1.74
N THR A 179 -13.43 15.29 -2.62
CA THR A 179 -12.25 15.48 -3.48
C THR A 179 -11.15 16.21 -2.71
N ARG A 180 -10.61 15.57 -1.67
CA ARG A 180 -9.55 16.20 -0.87
C ARG A 180 -8.27 16.30 -1.70
N SER A 181 -7.95 17.50 -2.17
CA SER A 181 -6.65 17.82 -2.78
C SER A 181 -5.56 17.83 -1.70
N GLY A 182 -5.06 16.65 -1.35
CA GLY A 182 -4.02 16.49 -0.34
C GLY A 182 -3.66 15.04 -0.11
N THR A 183 -2.36 14.78 0.06
CA THR A 183 -1.70 13.47 0.03
C THR A 183 -2.16 12.43 1.07
N ARG A 184 -3.18 12.69 1.89
CA ARG A 184 -3.55 11.82 3.03
C ARG A 184 -5.00 11.35 3.10
N SER A 185 -5.93 11.90 2.34
CA SER A 185 -7.31 11.39 2.38
C SER A 185 -7.85 11.24 0.98
N ARG A 186 -7.83 10.00 0.51
CA ARG A 186 -8.45 9.62 -0.75
C ARG A 186 -9.88 9.21 -0.52
N SER A 187 -10.77 9.60 -1.43
CA SER A 187 -12.12 9.07 -1.48
C SER A 187 -12.06 7.60 -1.95
N VAL A 188 -12.63 6.68 -1.17
CA VAL A 188 -12.56 5.24 -1.46
C VAL A 188 -13.95 4.63 -1.57
N LEU A 189 -14.22 4.00 -2.71
CA LEU A 189 -15.35 3.10 -2.92
C LEU A 189 -14.84 1.65 -2.84
N SER A 190 -15.41 0.83 -1.97
CA SER A 190 -15.01 -0.58 -1.78
C SER A 190 -16.23 -1.49 -1.87
N LEU A 191 -16.17 -2.54 -2.69
CA LEU A 191 -17.10 -3.66 -2.65
C LEU A 191 -16.32 -4.88 -2.17
N GLU A 192 -16.74 -5.45 -1.05
CA GLU A 192 -16.01 -6.52 -0.39
C GLU A 192 -16.92 -7.74 -0.19
N ARG A 193 -16.56 -8.85 -0.84
CA ARG A 193 -17.24 -10.16 -0.68
C ARG A 193 -18.73 -10.18 -1.06
N ILE A 194 -19.17 -9.32 -1.98
CA ILE A 194 -20.59 -9.25 -2.41
C ILE A 194 -21.03 -10.57 -3.05
N LYS A 195 -22.12 -11.17 -2.53
CA LYS A 195 -22.75 -12.37 -3.11
C LYS A 195 -23.57 -12.00 -4.37
N PRO A 196 -23.78 -12.93 -5.33
CA PRO A 196 -24.54 -12.63 -6.55
C PRO A 196 -25.97 -12.15 -6.27
N THR A 197 -26.65 -12.72 -5.28
CA THR A 197 -28.02 -12.37 -4.87
C THR A 197 -28.16 -10.94 -4.33
N GLU A 198 -27.08 -10.35 -3.85
CA GLU A 198 -27.04 -8.99 -3.31
C GLU A 198 -26.57 -7.94 -4.32
N MET A 199 -26.04 -8.39 -5.46
CA MET A 199 -25.38 -7.53 -6.44
C MET A 199 -26.32 -6.47 -7.00
N ASP A 200 -27.60 -6.79 -7.23
CA ASP A 200 -28.58 -5.82 -7.71
C ASP A 200 -28.79 -4.67 -6.71
N SER A 201 -28.82 -4.97 -5.40
CA SER A 201 -28.91 -3.93 -4.36
C SER A 201 -27.66 -3.07 -4.34
N ALA A 202 -26.48 -3.69 -4.43
CA ALA A 202 -25.21 -2.96 -4.49
C ALA A 202 -25.14 -2.05 -5.73
N LEU A 203 -25.54 -2.55 -6.90
CA LEU A 203 -25.55 -1.80 -8.16
C LEU A 203 -26.54 -0.64 -8.15
N ASN A 204 -27.73 -0.83 -7.58
CA ASN A 204 -28.70 0.26 -7.41
C ASN A 204 -28.11 1.38 -6.55
N MET A 205 -27.39 1.03 -5.46
CA MET A 205 -26.68 2.00 -4.64
C MET A 205 -25.52 2.67 -5.41
N LEU A 206 -24.74 1.89 -6.17
CA LEU A 206 -23.66 2.40 -7.01
C LEU A 206 -24.13 3.38 -8.09
N ASN A 207 -25.31 3.17 -8.65
CA ASN A 207 -25.87 4.06 -9.68
C ASN A 207 -26.29 5.42 -9.11
N VAL A 208 -26.61 5.51 -7.82
CA VAL A 208 -26.94 6.77 -7.14
C VAL A 208 -25.69 7.49 -6.61
N LEU A 209 -24.60 6.75 -6.37
CA LEU A 209 -23.33 7.32 -5.93
C LEU A 209 -22.76 8.30 -6.97
N GLN A 210 -22.22 9.41 -6.48
CA GLN A 210 -21.47 10.32 -7.34
C GLN A 210 -20.18 9.64 -7.83
N LYS A 211 -19.96 9.71 -9.15
CA LYS A 211 -18.82 9.09 -9.83
C LYS A 211 -17.61 10.03 -9.82
N THR A 212 -17.10 10.26 -8.61
CA THR A 212 -15.97 11.17 -8.33
C THR A 212 -15.01 10.60 -7.27
N PHE A 213 -15.04 9.28 -7.05
CA PHE A 213 -14.12 8.60 -6.14
C PHE A 213 -12.73 8.43 -6.77
N THR A 214 -11.72 8.91 -6.05
CA THR A 214 -10.31 8.80 -6.43
C THR A 214 -9.78 7.38 -6.30
N GLN A 215 -10.39 6.53 -5.46
CA GLN A 215 -10.07 5.11 -5.38
C GLN A 215 -11.33 4.27 -5.48
N MET A 216 -11.22 3.20 -6.25
CA MET A 216 -12.24 2.16 -6.34
C MET A 216 -11.60 0.80 -6.08
N LYS A 217 -12.28 -0.03 -5.32
CA LYS A 217 -11.84 -1.37 -4.94
C LYS A 217 -13.00 -2.35 -5.06
N PHE A 218 -12.77 -3.45 -5.75
CA PHE A 218 -13.65 -4.61 -5.74
C PHE A 218 -12.78 -5.77 -5.27
N GLU A 219 -12.98 -6.19 -4.03
CA GLU A 219 -12.15 -7.21 -3.38
C GLU A 219 -13.01 -8.43 -3.03
N ASN A 220 -12.61 -9.60 -3.52
CA ASN A 220 -13.26 -10.88 -3.25
C ASN A 220 -14.74 -10.95 -3.62
N CYS A 221 -15.22 -10.15 -4.57
CA CYS A 221 -16.57 -10.31 -5.10
C CYS A 221 -16.70 -11.72 -5.72
N TRP A 222 -17.81 -12.41 -5.41
CA TRP A 222 -18.04 -13.81 -5.78
C TRP A 222 -18.23 -13.98 -7.29
N ASP A 223 -18.19 -15.24 -7.72
CA ASP A 223 -18.27 -15.66 -9.12
C ASP A 223 -19.59 -15.17 -9.76
N GLY A 224 -19.56 -14.87 -11.07
CA GLY A 224 -20.73 -14.38 -11.79
C GLY A 224 -20.93 -12.88 -11.70
N LEU A 225 -19.84 -12.11 -11.86
CA LEU A 225 -19.98 -10.67 -12.09
C LEU A 225 -20.96 -10.44 -13.24
N ASP A 226 -22.12 -9.87 -12.91
CA ASP A 226 -23.13 -9.51 -13.89
C ASP A 226 -22.53 -8.50 -14.89
N LEU A 227 -22.98 -8.56 -16.15
CA LEU A 227 -22.72 -7.56 -17.19
C LEU A 227 -22.96 -6.13 -16.66
N LYS A 228 -23.85 -5.98 -15.68
CA LYS A 228 -24.14 -4.70 -15.00
C LYS A 228 -22.93 -4.09 -14.25
N VAL A 229 -22.08 -4.89 -13.59
CA VAL A 229 -20.90 -4.32 -12.91
C VAL A 229 -19.86 -3.91 -13.94
N GLU A 230 -19.72 -4.68 -15.03
CA GLU A 230 -18.90 -4.27 -16.17
C GLU A 230 -19.41 -2.95 -16.74
N GLU A 231 -20.73 -2.81 -16.96
CA GLU A 231 -21.36 -1.59 -17.45
C GLU A 231 -21.15 -0.40 -16.50
N PHE A 232 -21.30 -0.61 -15.19
CA PHE A 232 -21.01 0.42 -14.20
C PHE A 232 -19.54 0.88 -14.27
N LEU A 233 -18.60 -0.07 -14.25
CA LEU A 233 -17.16 0.20 -14.32
C LEU A 233 -16.79 0.91 -15.62
N SER A 234 -17.39 0.46 -16.71
CA SER A 234 -17.25 1.03 -18.04
C SER A 234 -17.65 2.49 -18.06
N ASP A 235 -18.87 2.77 -17.63
CA ASP A 235 -19.41 4.12 -17.56
C ASP A 235 -18.57 5.00 -16.60
N TYR A 236 -18.08 4.42 -15.51
CA TYR A 236 -17.20 5.12 -14.58
C TYR A 236 -15.84 5.50 -15.22
N LEU A 237 -15.19 4.54 -15.90
CA LEU A 237 -13.91 4.77 -16.57
C LEU A 237 -14.04 5.78 -17.73
N ASP A 238 -15.17 5.74 -18.45
CA ASP A 238 -15.44 6.67 -19.55
C ASP A 238 -15.68 8.10 -19.05
N ARG A 239 -16.34 8.28 -17.90
CA ARG A 239 -16.65 9.61 -17.35
C ARG A 239 -15.48 10.27 -16.62
N GLU A 240 -14.72 9.54 -15.82
CA GLU A 240 -14.09 10.18 -14.66
C GLU A 240 -12.62 10.56 -14.80
N THR A 241 -12.32 11.87 -14.73
CA THR A 241 -10.95 12.43 -14.77
C THR A 241 -10.13 12.26 -13.49
N SER A 242 -10.75 11.91 -12.36
CA SER A 242 -10.15 11.91 -11.01
C SER A 242 -9.72 10.55 -10.45
N LEU A 243 -9.99 9.44 -11.14
CA LEU A 243 -9.64 8.10 -10.63
C LEU A 243 -8.11 7.98 -10.51
N GLU A 244 -7.59 7.83 -9.30
CA GLU A 244 -6.16 7.63 -9.01
C GLU A 244 -5.80 6.16 -8.80
N TYR A 245 -6.76 5.36 -8.35
CA TYR A 245 -6.54 3.98 -7.97
C TYR A 245 -7.75 3.09 -8.26
N LEU A 246 -7.57 2.01 -9.02
CA LEU A 246 -8.57 0.99 -9.26
C LEU A 246 -8.00 -0.35 -8.79
N CYS A 247 -8.63 -0.99 -7.81
CA CYS A 247 -8.33 -2.37 -7.42
C CYS A 247 -9.48 -3.27 -7.81
N PHE A 248 -9.15 -4.38 -8.45
CA PHE A 248 -10.13 -5.33 -8.91
C PHE A 248 -9.58 -6.75 -8.68
N GLN A 249 -9.99 -7.36 -7.58
CA GLN A 249 -9.63 -8.70 -7.15
C GLN A 249 -10.87 -9.58 -7.11
N MET A 250 -11.04 -10.43 -8.10
CA MET A 250 -12.12 -11.44 -8.12
C MET A 250 -11.56 -12.85 -8.23
N ARG A 251 -12.40 -13.83 -7.85
CA ARG A 251 -12.06 -15.25 -7.84
C ARG A 251 -12.17 -15.90 -9.22
N LYS A 252 -13.31 -15.76 -9.91
CA LYS A 252 -13.47 -16.25 -11.29
C LYS A 252 -14.12 -15.21 -12.20
N TYR A 253 -13.82 -15.32 -13.49
CA TYR A 253 -14.42 -14.51 -14.54
C TYR A 253 -14.94 -15.40 -15.66
N ASN A 254 -16.05 -14.97 -16.28
CA ASN A 254 -16.28 -15.32 -17.67
C ASN A 254 -15.16 -14.69 -18.52
N SER A 255 -14.60 -15.46 -19.45
CA SER A 255 -13.54 -15.01 -20.35
C SER A 255 -13.94 -13.77 -21.16
N SER A 256 -15.22 -13.64 -21.56
CA SER A 256 -15.71 -12.49 -22.34
C SER A 256 -15.71 -11.18 -21.54
N THR A 257 -16.34 -11.15 -20.36
CA THR A 257 -16.39 -9.98 -19.44
C THR A 257 -14.98 -9.54 -19.05
N LYS A 258 -14.11 -10.51 -18.77
CA LYS A 258 -12.71 -10.24 -18.44
C LYS A 258 -11.98 -9.56 -19.60
N GLN A 259 -12.17 -10.06 -20.82
CA GLN A 259 -11.56 -9.48 -22.02
C GLN A 259 -12.05 -8.04 -22.25
N ALA A 260 -13.37 -7.82 -22.18
CA ALA A 260 -13.98 -6.52 -22.40
C ALA A 260 -13.53 -5.48 -21.36
N LEU A 261 -13.54 -5.84 -20.07
CA LEU A 261 -13.06 -4.96 -19.01
C LEU A 261 -11.56 -4.65 -19.14
N ALA A 262 -10.75 -5.65 -19.48
CA ALA A 262 -9.32 -5.44 -19.70
C ALA A 262 -9.05 -4.55 -20.92
N ASP A 263 -9.80 -4.69 -22.02
CA ASP A 263 -9.69 -3.80 -23.18
C ASP A 263 -10.09 -2.36 -22.85
N ARG A 264 -11.11 -2.16 -22.02
CA ARG A 264 -11.50 -0.84 -21.51
C ARG A 264 -10.45 -0.23 -20.60
N ILE A 265 -9.84 -1.03 -19.72
CA ILE A 265 -8.73 -0.58 -18.89
C ILE A 265 -7.57 -0.14 -19.79
N VAL A 266 -7.17 -0.95 -20.78
CA VAL A 266 -6.13 -0.57 -21.76
C VAL A 266 -6.49 0.76 -22.46
N ALA A 267 -7.72 0.91 -22.94
CA ALA A 267 -8.18 2.15 -23.58
C ALA A 267 -8.15 3.36 -22.62
N PHE A 268 -8.54 3.16 -21.36
CA PHE A 268 -8.50 4.17 -20.33
C PHE A 268 -7.06 4.59 -19.98
N PHE A 269 -6.13 3.64 -19.93
CA PHE A 269 -4.69 3.90 -19.79
C PHE A 269 -4.14 4.74 -20.94
N ASN A 270 -4.65 4.54 -22.15
CA ASN A 270 -4.22 5.30 -23.31
C ASN A 270 -4.68 6.77 -23.23
N LYS A 271 -5.86 7.01 -22.66
CA LYS A 271 -6.44 8.35 -22.51
C LYS A 271 -5.84 9.15 -21.34
N LYS A 272 -5.45 8.51 -20.23
CA LYS A 272 -5.13 9.20 -18.96
C LYS A 272 -3.73 8.91 -18.41
N LYS A 273 -3.04 9.97 -18.00
CA LYS A 273 -1.61 9.92 -17.64
C LYS A 273 -1.31 9.24 -16.28
N SER A 274 -2.25 9.14 -15.33
CA SER A 274 -1.89 8.92 -13.90
C SER A 274 -2.78 7.99 -13.05
N VAL A 275 -3.30 6.88 -13.59
CA VAL A 275 -4.15 5.96 -12.78
C VAL A 275 -3.41 4.69 -12.37
N ASN A 276 -3.50 4.31 -11.10
CA ASN A 276 -2.92 3.09 -10.57
C ASN A 276 -3.94 1.96 -10.62
N VAL A 277 -3.74 0.94 -11.46
CA VAL A 277 -4.71 -0.14 -11.61
C VAL A 277 -4.11 -1.44 -11.09
N LEU A 278 -4.72 -1.99 -10.05
CA LEU A 278 -4.44 -3.28 -9.43
C LEU A 278 -5.49 -4.30 -9.90
N THR A 279 -5.07 -5.33 -10.63
CA THR A 279 -5.98 -6.35 -11.18
C THR A 279 -5.81 -7.73 -10.52
N SER A 280 -6.76 -8.61 -10.76
CA SER A 280 -6.77 -10.01 -10.34
C SER A 280 -5.89 -10.86 -11.25
N LYS A 281 -5.58 -12.09 -10.79
CA LYS A 281 -4.68 -12.98 -11.52
C LYS A 281 -5.22 -13.28 -12.92
N GLY A 282 -4.38 -13.01 -13.92
CA GLY A 282 -4.63 -13.30 -15.31
C GLY A 282 -5.66 -12.38 -15.98
N MET A 283 -6.20 -11.36 -15.31
CA MET A 283 -7.20 -10.45 -15.87
C MET A 283 -6.75 -9.79 -17.17
N ILE A 284 -5.50 -9.31 -17.20
CA ILE A 284 -4.86 -8.76 -18.38
C ILE A 284 -4.15 -9.90 -19.10
N SER A 285 -4.57 -10.16 -20.34
CA SER A 285 -3.89 -11.10 -21.24
C SER A 285 -2.53 -10.55 -21.66
N ASP A 286 -1.63 -11.43 -22.10
CA ASP A 286 -0.30 -11.03 -22.60
C ASP A 286 -0.43 -9.99 -23.73
N ALA A 287 -1.36 -10.18 -24.67
CA ALA A 287 -1.62 -9.24 -25.77
C ALA A 287 -2.08 -7.85 -25.30
N GLN A 288 -2.93 -7.77 -24.28
CA GLN A 288 -3.35 -6.50 -23.69
C GLN A 288 -2.22 -5.83 -22.92
N GLY A 289 -1.45 -6.64 -22.22
CA GLY A 289 -0.25 -6.22 -21.57
C GLY A 289 0.76 -5.59 -22.55
N GLU A 290 1.02 -6.24 -23.68
CA GLU A 290 1.88 -5.70 -24.74
C GLU A 290 1.38 -4.34 -25.25
N LYS A 291 0.07 -4.18 -25.45
CA LYS A 291 -0.54 -2.88 -25.81
C LYS A 291 -0.28 -1.79 -24.75
N ILE A 292 -0.37 -2.13 -23.47
CA ILE A 292 -0.07 -1.18 -22.38
C ILE A 292 1.40 -0.76 -22.42
N ILE A 293 2.32 -1.71 -22.62
CA ILE A 293 3.76 -1.43 -22.73
C ILE A 293 4.04 -0.57 -23.95
N GLU A 294 3.50 -0.92 -25.10
CA GLU A 294 3.70 -0.18 -26.35
C GLU A 294 3.16 1.25 -26.25
N HIS A 295 1.96 1.43 -25.71
CA HIS A 295 1.41 2.75 -25.48
C HIS A 295 2.27 3.57 -24.52
N TRP A 296 2.76 2.96 -23.43
CA TRP A 296 3.67 3.64 -22.53
C TRP A 296 4.98 4.02 -23.22
N LEU A 297 5.61 3.13 -23.99
CA LEU A 297 6.84 3.43 -24.73
C LEU A 297 6.67 4.58 -25.73
N ASN A 298 5.46 4.75 -26.27
CA ASN A 298 5.11 5.82 -27.19
C ASN A 298 4.64 7.12 -26.48
N SER A 299 4.56 7.11 -25.15
CA SER A 299 4.15 8.28 -24.35
C SER A 299 5.33 9.24 -24.08
N ASP A 300 5.09 10.30 -23.30
CA ASP A 300 6.16 11.20 -22.82
C ASP A 300 7.01 10.56 -21.68
N GLY A 301 6.63 9.36 -21.23
CA GLY A 301 7.24 8.66 -20.10
C GLY A 301 6.94 9.31 -18.75
N PHE A 302 5.99 10.24 -18.69
CA PHE A 302 5.61 10.92 -17.46
C PHE A 302 4.39 10.23 -16.85
N SER A 303 4.66 9.31 -15.92
CA SER A 303 3.64 8.78 -15.02
C SER A 303 3.79 9.47 -13.65
N GLN A 304 2.95 10.46 -13.38
CA GLN A 304 2.69 10.85 -11.99
C GLN A 304 1.86 9.75 -11.35
N GLY A 305 2.51 8.86 -10.61
CA GLY A 305 1.83 7.79 -9.87
C GLY A 305 2.44 6.42 -10.09
N CYS A 306 2.60 5.69 -8.99
CA CYS A 306 3.02 4.30 -8.97
C CYS A 306 1.86 3.41 -9.43
N LYS A 307 1.70 3.20 -10.74
CA LYS A 307 0.68 2.28 -11.25
C LYS A 307 1.19 0.87 -11.00
N GLU A 308 0.38 -0.04 -10.47
CA GLU A 308 0.80 -1.42 -10.11
C GLU A 308 -0.34 -2.39 -10.47
N PHE A 309 -0.26 -3.01 -11.63
CA PHE A 309 -1.13 -4.14 -12.01
C PHE A 309 -0.71 -5.36 -11.22
N ARG A 310 -1.59 -6.31 -10.85
CA ARG A 310 -1.11 -7.55 -10.22
C ARG A 310 -1.48 -8.85 -10.92
N ARG A 311 -0.59 -9.83 -10.72
CA ARG A 311 -0.64 -11.28 -10.98
C ARG A 311 -0.91 -11.66 -12.45
N PHE A 312 0.12 -12.03 -13.19
CA PHE A 312 -0.01 -12.64 -14.51
C PHE A 312 -0.07 -14.17 -14.39
N SER A 313 -0.72 -14.85 -15.35
CA SER A 313 -0.86 -16.30 -15.33
C SER A 313 0.44 -17.02 -15.74
N LYS A 314 1.28 -16.38 -16.54
CA LYS A 314 2.57 -16.90 -17.02
C LYS A 314 3.62 -15.77 -17.14
N PRO A 315 4.93 -16.08 -17.05
CA PRO A 315 5.97 -15.12 -17.43
C PRO A 315 5.77 -14.71 -18.90
N TRP A 316 5.80 -13.41 -19.16
CA TRP A 316 5.60 -12.87 -20.50
C TRP A 316 6.74 -13.26 -21.42
N ASN A 317 6.44 -13.97 -22.49
CA ASN A 317 7.32 -14.12 -23.63
C ASN A 317 7.05 -12.96 -24.61
N LEU A 318 7.55 -11.77 -24.29
CA LEU A 318 7.55 -10.69 -25.28
C LEU A 318 8.41 -11.15 -26.47
N ASN A 319 7.78 -11.34 -27.64
CA ASN A 319 8.42 -11.72 -28.90
C ASN A 319 9.53 -10.74 -29.35
N ARG A 320 9.71 -9.62 -28.63
CA ARG A 320 10.82 -8.65 -28.78
C ARG A 320 12.06 -8.99 -27.93
N GLY A 321 12.21 -10.22 -27.45
CA GLY A 321 13.40 -10.65 -26.69
C GLY A 321 13.45 -10.16 -25.24
N VAL A 322 12.34 -9.61 -24.73
CA VAL A 322 12.23 -9.12 -23.35
C VAL A 322 11.63 -10.23 -22.48
N ASN A 323 12.39 -11.31 -22.31
CA ASN A 323 12.04 -12.43 -21.41
C ASN A 323 12.29 -12.08 -19.93
N ARG A 324 12.18 -10.80 -19.58
CA ARG A 324 12.84 -10.22 -18.40
C ARG A 324 11.79 -9.66 -17.45
N LEU A 325 11.58 -10.38 -16.36
CA LEU A 325 11.23 -9.76 -15.08
C LEU A 325 12.31 -8.72 -14.77
N GLY A 326 11.96 -7.59 -14.18
CA GLY A 326 12.88 -6.50 -13.88
C GLY A 326 12.36 -5.18 -14.43
N TYR A 327 13.24 -4.28 -14.87
CA TYR A 327 12.84 -2.95 -15.31
C TYR A 327 13.00 -2.78 -16.82
N LEU A 328 11.96 -2.27 -17.47
CA LEU A 328 12.00 -1.69 -18.80
C LEU A 328 12.14 -0.16 -18.67
N ILE A 329 13.08 0.47 -19.37
CA ILE A 329 13.27 1.93 -19.29
C ILE A 329 12.48 2.62 -20.38
N HIS A 330 11.80 3.71 -20.03
CA HIS A 330 11.17 4.57 -21.02
C HIS A 330 12.25 5.33 -21.83
N PRO A 331 12.13 5.50 -23.16
CA PRO A 331 13.10 6.26 -23.96
C PRO A 331 13.43 7.66 -23.45
N SER A 332 12.48 8.34 -22.78
CA SER A 332 12.68 9.66 -22.17
C SER A 332 13.49 9.66 -20.86
N ASN A 333 13.85 8.50 -20.30
CA ASN A 333 14.54 8.33 -19.01
C ASN A 333 13.83 9.01 -17.82
N ARG A 334 12.51 9.21 -17.90
CA ARG A 334 11.70 9.81 -16.82
C ARG A 334 11.01 8.77 -15.95
N SER A 335 10.66 7.62 -16.52
CA SER A 335 10.07 6.48 -15.82
C SER A 335 10.68 5.16 -16.27
N SER A 336 10.45 4.14 -15.46
CA SER A 336 10.67 2.74 -15.80
C SER A 336 9.41 1.96 -15.51
N LEU A 337 9.21 0.87 -16.24
CA LEU A 337 8.17 -0.10 -15.99
C LEU A 337 8.81 -1.34 -15.36
N HIS A 338 8.56 -1.55 -14.07
CA HIS A 338 8.87 -2.78 -13.38
C HIS A 338 7.91 -3.87 -13.83
N VAL A 339 8.43 -4.94 -14.41
CA VAL A 339 7.68 -6.11 -14.84
C VAL A 339 8.06 -7.24 -13.90
N SER A 340 7.09 -7.82 -13.21
CA SER A 340 7.29 -9.01 -12.37
C SER A 340 6.17 -10.01 -12.63
N TYR A 341 6.30 -11.24 -12.12
CA TYR A 341 5.23 -12.24 -12.16
C TYR A 341 3.95 -11.70 -11.53
N GLU A 342 4.13 -10.87 -10.52
CA GLU A 342 3.06 -10.34 -9.74
C GLU A 342 2.62 -8.97 -10.18
N CYS A 343 3.35 -8.20 -11.00
CA CYS A 343 2.92 -6.86 -11.34
C CYS A 343 3.57 -6.19 -12.54
N LEU A 344 2.84 -5.28 -13.18
CA LEU A 344 3.41 -4.23 -14.02
C LEU A 344 3.35 -2.93 -13.22
N LYS A 345 4.50 -2.34 -12.94
CA LYS A 345 4.59 -1.18 -12.08
C LYS A 345 5.39 -0.02 -12.65
N PHE A 346 4.76 1.13 -12.85
CA PHE A 346 5.49 2.32 -13.28
C PHE A 346 6.17 2.94 -12.08
N VAL A 347 7.46 3.14 -12.20
CA VAL A 347 8.30 3.76 -11.19
C VAL A 347 9.03 4.94 -11.80
N LYS A 348 9.44 5.88 -10.96
CA LYS A 348 10.39 6.92 -11.38
C LYS A 348 11.65 6.24 -11.90
N PHE A 349 12.19 6.70 -13.02
CA PHE A 349 13.45 6.18 -13.53
C PHE A 349 14.56 6.40 -12.49
N GLU A 350 15.29 5.34 -12.19
CA GLU A 350 16.49 5.36 -11.38
C GLU A 350 17.61 4.62 -12.12
N PRO A 351 18.89 4.96 -11.90
CA PRO A 351 19.99 4.44 -12.71
C PRO A 351 20.12 2.92 -12.75
N TRP A 352 19.69 2.22 -11.69
CA TRP A 352 19.75 0.75 -11.59
C TRP A 352 18.64 0.04 -12.38
N HIS A 353 17.69 0.77 -12.96
CA HIS A 353 16.71 0.20 -13.90
C HIS A 353 17.33 -0.09 -15.27
N ALA A 354 18.53 0.43 -15.55
CA ALA A 354 19.24 0.14 -16.78
C ALA A 354 19.86 -1.25 -16.77
N PRO A 355 19.89 -1.95 -17.93
CA PRO A 355 20.69 -3.15 -18.09
C PRO A 355 22.12 -2.89 -17.60
N VAL A 356 22.55 -3.74 -16.69
CA VAL A 356 23.83 -3.56 -16.02
C VAL A 356 24.90 -4.35 -16.77
N THR A 357 26.03 -3.72 -17.05
CA THR A 357 27.23 -4.39 -17.57
C THR A 357 28.17 -4.76 -16.42
N MET A 358 29.08 -5.72 -16.64
CA MET A 358 30.13 -6.01 -15.65
C MET A 358 30.97 -4.78 -15.29
N LYS A 359 31.22 -3.87 -16.24
CA LYS A 359 31.91 -2.60 -15.96
C LYS A 359 31.12 -1.71 -14.98
N TRP A 360 29.80 -1.68 -15.10
CA TRP A 360 28.95 -0.96 -14.16
C TRP A 360 28.93 -1.65 -12.80
N MET A 361 28.87 -2.98 -12.75
CA MET A 361 28.96 -3.74 -11.49
C MET A 361 30.26 -3.46 -10.75
N ASP A 362 31.37 -3.47 -11.47
CA ASP A 362 32.68 -3.13 -10.90
C ASP A 362 32.72 -1.71 -10.36
N ALA A 363 32.19 -0.74 -11.13
CA ALA A 363 32.08 0.63 -10.68
C ALA A 363 31.17 0.79 -9.45
N LEU A 364 30.05 0.05 -9.37
CA LEU A 364 29.17 0.02 -8.21
C LEU A 364 29.91 -0.51 -6.99
N ILE A 365 30.57 -1.66 -7.09
CA ILE A 365 31.32 -2.29 -6.00
C ILE A 365 32.44 -1.37 -5.53
N GLU A 366 33.20 -0.78 -6.44
CA GLU A 366 34.29 0.13 -6.10
C GLU A 366 33.78 1.42 -5.45
N LYS A 367 32.68 1.99 -5.96
CA LYS A 367 32.06 3.16 -5.35
C LYS A 367 31.46 2.81 -3.98
N TRP A 368 30.87 1.63 -3.84
CA TRP A 368 30.32 1.15 -2.57
C TRP A 368 31.44 1.01 -1.52
N LYS A 369 32.56 0.38 -1.88
CA LYS A 369 33.78 0.28 -1.04
C LYS A 369 34.34 1.65 -0.64
N LYS A 370 34.34 2.63 -1.56
CA LYS A 370 34.90 3.97 -1.32
C LYS A 370 33.97 4.87 -0.51
N CYS A 371 32.66 4.77 -0.69
CA CYS A 371 31.68 5.70 -0.12
C CYS A 371 30.99 5.18 1.16
N GLY A 372 31.65 4.30 1.92
CA GLY A 372 31.13 3.86 3.22
C GLY A 372 29.86 3.00 3.14
N GLY A 373 29.58 2.39 1.99
CA GLY A 373 28.40 1.58 1.73
C GLY A 373 27.07 2.32 1.57
N LEU A 374 26.88 3.50 2.19
CA LEU A 374 25.56 4.15 2.31
C LEU A 374 25.13 5.00 1.11
N TYR A 375 26.08 5.52 0.34
CA TYR A 375 25.81 6.56 -0.65
C TYR A 375 25.55 6.05 -2.07
N THR A 376 25.81 4.78 -2.37
CA THR A 376 25.66 4.27 -3.74
C THR A 376 24.21 4.21 -4.20
N CYS A 377 23.24 3.96 -3.30
CA CYS A 377 21.84 3.71 -3.70
C CYS A 377 20.79 4.56 -2.96
N LYS A 378 21.07 5.84 -2.64
CA LYS A 378 20.09 6.79 -2.06
C LYS A 378 19.23 6.21 -0.91
N ARG A 379 19.81 5.39 -0.01
CA ARG A 379 19.16 4.69 1.13
C ARG A 379 18.29 3.47 0.77
N MET A 380 18.21 3.06 -0.49
CA MET A 380 17.51 1.84 -0.88
C MET A 380 18.36 0.63 -0.51
N ARG A 381 17.82 -0.27 0.31
CA ARG A 381 18.53 -1.47 0.80
C ARG A 381 18.45 -2.66 -0.12
N LEU A 382 17.43 -2.66 -0.97
CA LEU A 382 17.08 -3.76 -1.84
C LEU A 382 16.79 -3.17 -3.21
N PHE A 383 17.56 -3.58 -4.21
CA PHE A 383 17.26 -3.25 -5.60
C PHE A 383 17.56 -4.45 -6.49
N GLU A 384 16.73 -4.59 -7.52
CA GLU A 384 16.80 -5.66 -8.49
C GLU A 384 17.54 -5.17 -9.73
N LEU A 385 18.60 -5.89 -10.11
CA LEU A 385 19.35 -5.65 -11.33
C LEU A 385 19.11 -6.77 -12.33
N LEU A 386 19.06 -6.40 -13.61
CA LEU A 386 19.07 -7.37 -14.70
C LEU A 386 20.51 -7.60 -15.16
N LEU A 387 21.04 -8.79 -14.86
CA LEU A 387 22.33 -9.25 -15.36
C LEU A 387 22.15 -10.50 -16.23
N GLU A 388 22.97 -10.63 -17.26
CA GLU A 388 22.99 -11.85 -18.07
C GLU A 388 23.63 -13.00 -17.30
N LYS A 389 23.15 -14.22 -17.52
CA LYS A 389 23.62 -15.42 -16.80
C LYS A 389 25.13 -15.63 -16.90
N GLN A 390 25.71 -15.37 -18.07
CA GLN A 390 27.15 -15.46 -18.29
C GLN A 390 27.92 -14.39 -17.50
N GLU A 391 27.40 -13.17 -17.43
CA GLU A 391 28.01 -12.07 -16.68
C GLU A 391 27.95 -12.33 -15.16
N TRP A 392 26.88 -12.96 -14.66
CA TRP A 392 26.82 -13.42 -13.26
C TRP A 392 27.92 -14.43 -12.92
N TYR A 393 28.16 -15.42 -13.79
CA TYR A 393 29.24 -16.37 -13.57
C TYR A 393 30.63 -15.73 -13.64
N LYS A 394 30.82 -14.74 -14.52
CA LYS A 394 32.05 -13.92 -14.53
C LYS A 394 32.22 -13.15 -13.21
N LEU A 395 31.14 -12.59 -12.67
CA LEU A 395 31.15 -11.90 -11.38
C LEU A 395 31.52 -12.84 -10.23
N LEU A 396 30.95 -14.05 -10.19
CA LEU A 396 31.29 -15.07 -9.21
C LEU A 396 32.76 -15.48 -9.29
N ALA A 397 33.24 -15.82 -10.49
CA ALA A 397 34.62 -16.24 -10.72
C ALA A 397 35.62 -15.14 -10.34
N LYS A 398 35.31 -13.88 -10.68
CA LYS A 398 36.14 -12.71 -10.32
C LYS A 398 36.31 -12.54 -8.81
N ASN A 399 35.32 -12.96 -8.02
CA ASN A 399 35.36 -12.86 -6.55
C ASN A 399 35.75 -14.18 -5.88
N GLY A 400 36.29 -15.15 -6.62
CA GLY A 400 36.77 -16.43 -6.07
C GLY A 400 35.65 -17.42 -5.68
N HIS A 401 34.42 -17.19 -6.16
CA HIS A 401 33.28 -18.07 -5.90
C HIS A 401 33.09 -19.09 -7.03
N ARG A 402 32.60 -20.28 -6.68
CA ARG A 402 32.25 -21.33 -7.65
C ARG A 402 30.95 -20.98 -8.39
N ALA A 403 30.83 -21.38 -9.67
CA ALA A 403 29.73 -21.00 -10.56
C ALA A 403 28.33 -21.44 -10.09
N TRP A 404 28.21 -22.51 -9.31
CA TRP A 404 26.95 -23.02 -8.76
C TRP A 404 26.38 -22.23 -7.57
N ILE A 405 27.12 -21.24 -7.03
CA ILE A 405 26.67 -20.50 -5.86
C ILE A 405 25.59 -19.50 -6.30
N SER A 406 24.42 -19.55 -5.65
CA SER A 406 23.32 -18.62 -5.90
C SER A 406 23.54 -17.24 -5.30
N THR A 407 24.46 -17.09 -4.35
CA THR A 407 24.69 -15.88 -3.54
C THR A 407 26.17 -15.45 -3.49
N LEU A 408 26.45 -14.19 -3.79
CA LEU A 408 27.73 -13.53 -3.67
C LEU A 408 27.67 -12.48 -2.54
N SER A 409 28.55 -12.60 -1.55
CA SER A 409 28.63 -11.68 -0.41
C SER A 409 29.96 -10.94 -0.43
N ILE A 410 29.94 -9.65 -0.72
CA ILE A 410 31.14 -8.81 -0.73
C ILE A 410 31.21 -8.05 0.59
N LYS A 411 32.27 -8.26 1.39
CA LYS A 411 32.49 -7.51 2.63
C LYS A 411 33.00 -6.10 2.33
N HIS A 412 32.43 -5.11 3.03
CA HIS A 412 32.89 -3.74 2.94
C HIS A 412 34.21 -3.58 3.69
N PRO A 413 35.14 -2.71 3.24
CA PRO A 413 36.39 -2.46 3.96
C PRO A 413 36.21 -2.00 5.42
N SER A 414 35.07 -1.37 5.73
CA SER A 414 34.74 -0.96 7.10
C SER A 414 34.38 -2.13 8.02
N GLY A 415 34.11 -3.32 7.49
CA GLY A 415 33.68 -4.51 8.23
C GLY A 415 32.22 -4.51 8.69
N PHE A 416 31.51 -3.37 8.58
CA PHE A 416 30.13 -3.24 9.07
C PHE A 416 29.06 -3.67 8.08
N TRP A 417 29.39 -3.64 6.79
CA TRP A 417 28.43 -3.85 5.71
C TRP A 417 28.84 -5.03 4.86
N THR A 418 27.84 -5.79 4.43
CA THR A 418 27.96 -6.73 3.31
C THR A 418 27.06 -6.27 2.18
N LEU A 419 27.58 -6.38 0.97
CA LEU A 419 26.77 -6.31 -0.24
C LEU A 419 26.48 -7.76 -0.62
N ASP A 420 25.28 -8.20 -0.28
CA ASP A 420 24.79 -9.53 -0.59
C ASP A 420 24.02 -9.46 -1.90
N MET A 421 24.38 -10.35 -2.81
CA MET A 421 23.87 -10.40 -4.16
C MET A 421 23.41 -11.81 -4.42
N TRP A 422 22.14 -12.06 -4.72
CA TRP A 422 21.70 -13.41 -5.06
C TRP A 422 20.90 -13.46 -6.34
N ASN A 423 21.02 -14.59 -7.03
CA ASN A 423 20.26 -14.91 -8.22
C ASN A 423 18.91 -15.54 -7.82
N GLN A 424 17.81 -14.88 -8.14
CA GLN A 424 16.46 -15.37 -7.81
C GLN A 424 15.88 -16.36 -8.84
N SER A 425 16.46 -16.50 -10.04
CA SER A 425 15.87 -17.34 -11.10
C SER A 425 16.92 -18.02 -11.97
N GLU A 426 16.64 -19.26 -12.37
CA GLU A 426 17.48 -20.00 -13.31
C GLU A 426 17.47 -19.41 -14.73
N ARG A 427 16.40 -18.66 -15.07
CA ARG A 427 16.12 -18.14 -16.41
C ARG A 427 16.56 -16.69 -16.62
N SER A 428 16.60 -15.89 -15.56
CA SER A 428 17.09 -14.50 -15.58
C SER A 428 17.82 -14.18 -14.28
N VAL A 429 19.02 -13.62 -14.35
CA VAL A 429 19.73 -13.20 -13.13
C VAL A 429 19.15 -11.87 -12.68
N VAL A 430 18.06 -11.96 -11.92
CA VAL A 430 17.61 -10.87 -11.07
C VAL A 430 18.57 -10.87 -9.90
N ILE A 431 19.51 -9.93 -9.91
CA ILE A 431 20.41 -9.78 -8.78
C ILE A 431 19.75 -8.85 -7.78
N VAL A 432 19.36 -9.43 -6.67
CA VAL A 432 18.90 -8.64 -5.53
C VAL A 432 20.13 -8.24 -4.75
N CYS A 433 20.41 -6.94 -4.72
CA CYS A 433 21.48 -6.39 -3.91
C CYS A 433 20.89 -5.99 -2.56
N GLU A 434 21.20 -6.75 -1.51
CA GLU A 434 20.88 -6.38 -0.14
C GLU A 434 22.12 -5.82 0.57
N MET A 435 21.95 -4.65 1.19
CA MET A 435 22.92 -4.16 2.14
C MET A 435 22.57 -4.69 3.52
N GLN A 436 23.23 -5.77 3.94
CA GLN A 436 23.07 -6.28 5.28
C GLN A 436 23.99 -5.57 6.26
N HIS A 437 23.44 -5.34 7.45
CA HIS A 437 24.21 -4.88 8.58
C HIS A 437 24.79 -6.13 9.26
N ASN A 438 26.11 -6.30 9.23
CA ASN A 438 26.77 -7.31 10.05
C ASN A 438 27.02 -6.77 11.47
N LEU A 439 25.99 -6.13 12.03
CA LEU A 439 26.04 -5.55 13.36
C LEU A 439 25.62 -6.61 14.37
N ASN A 440 26.57 -7.45 14.74
CA ASN A 440 26.43 -8.29 15.93
C ASN A 440 26.85 -7.52 17.19
N GLU A 441 26.67 -8.12 18.36
CA GLU A 441 27.00 -7.53 19.66
C GLU A 441 28.46 -7.02 19.71
N ALA A 442 29.42 -7.80 19.23
CA ALA A 442 30.83 -7.44 19.27
C ALA A 442 31.14 -6.21 18.41
N VAL A 443 30.53 -6.14 17.23
CA VAL A 443 30.66 -5.00 16.31
C VAL A 443 30.01 -3.75 16.91
N MET A 444 28.84 -3.89 17.56
CA MET A 444 28.17 -2.79 18.25
C MET A 444 28.98 -2.27 19.43
N LYS A 445 29.50 -3.15 20.28
CA LYS A 445 30.39 -2.77 21.39
C LYS A 445 31.63 -2.04 20.87
N THR A 446 32.20 -2.51 19.77
CA THR A 446 33.36 -1.85 19.14
C THR A 446 33.00 -0.45 18.63
N LEU A 447 31.82 -0.28 18.03
CA LEU A 447 31.35 1.02 17.52
C LEU A 447 31.11 2.00 18.66
N LEU A 448 30.42 1.57 19.73
CA LEU A 448 30.17 2.39 20.92
C LEU A 448 31.49 2.77 21.61
N ALA A 449 32.40 1.81 21.80
CA ALA A 449 33.71 2.09 22.38
C ALA A 449 34.53 3.08 21.54
N LYS A 450 34.47 3.01 20.19
CA LYS A 450 35.14 3.99 19.32
C LYS A 450 34.52 5.37 19.41
N TRP A 451 33.19 5.45 19.53
CA TRP A 451 32.44 6.69 19.72
C TRP A 451 32.81 7.36 21.05
N GLU A 452 32.79 6.61 22.14
CA GLU A 452 33.15 7.08 23.48
C GLU A 452 34.62 7.51 23.59
N LYS A 453 35.51 6.91 22.80
CA LYS A 453 36.94 7.29 22.73
C LYS A 453 37.21 8.51 21.83
N GLY A 454 36.20 9.07 21.17
CA GLY A 454 36.38 10.23 20.29
C GLY A 454 36.98 9.92 18.92
N SER A 455 37.42 8.67 18.69
CA SER A 455 37.87 8.15 17.38
C SER A 455 36.72 7.91 16.39
N GLY A 456 35.53 8.41 16.71
CA GLY A 456 34.27 8.19 16.01
C GLY A 456 34.04 9.08 14.80
N GLU A 457 35.04 9.81 14.28
CA GLU A 457 34.87 10.70 13.11
C GLU A 457 34.22 9.99 11.92
N PHE A 458 34.58 8.72 11.68
CA PHE A 458 33.93 7.87 10.68
C PHE A 458 32.41 7.69 10.91
N VAL A 459 31.98 7.64 12.18
CA VAL A 459 30.57 7.56 12.56
C VAL A 459 29.87 8.90 12.32
N VAL A 460 30.53 10.01 12.62
CA VAL A 460 29.97 11.37 12.42
C VAL A 460 29.72 11.66 10.94
N ASP A 461 30.68 11.32 10.06
CA ASP A 461 30.58 11.61 8.63
C ASP A 461 29.64 10.66 7.87
N GLN A 462 29.56 9.38 8.26
CA GLN A 462 28.77 8.38 7.54
C GLN A 462 27.38 8.12 8.16
N PHE A 463 27.15 8.40 9.45
CA PHE A 463 25.95 7.95 10.19
C PHE A 463 25.00 9.09 10.60
N ARG A 464 24.72 10.06 9.71
CA ARG A 464 23.70 11.10 9.99
C ARG A 464 22.35 10.50 10.41
N ARG A 465 21.95 9.37 9.80
CA ARG A 465 20.77 8.60 10.20
C ARG A 465 20.80 7.19 9.60
N ILE A 466 20.82 6.17 10.44
CA ILE A 466 20.74 4.76 10.04
C ILE A 466 19.61 4.08 10.81
N VAL A 467 18.83 3.26 10.11
CA VAL A 467 17.86 2.35 10.74
C VAL A 467 18.52 0.97 10.73
N ILE A 468 18.44 0.20 11.79
CA ILE A 468 19.11 -1.11 11.87
C ILE A 468 18.05 -2.06 12.38
N ASN A 469 17.83 -3.14 11.63
CA ASN A 469 17.01 -4.23 12.16
C ASN A 469 17.96 -5.12 12.95
N MET A 470 17.81 -5.12 14.28
CA MET A 470 18.66 -5.86 15.19
C MET A 470 17.76 -6.46 16.26
N ASP A 471 18.06 -7.70 16.64
CA ASP A 471 17.39 -8.31 17.78
C ASP A 471 17.67 -7.50 19.05
N TYR A 472 16.62 -7.21 19.82
CA TYR A 472 16.72 -6.35 20.99
C TYR A 472 17.75 -6.87 21.98
N ARG A 473 17.89 -8.19 22.14
CA ARG A 473 18.85 -8.81 23.08
C ARG A 473 20.29 -8.42 22.74
N THR A 474 20.62 -8.40 21.45
CA THR A 474 21.93 -8.00 20.93
C THR A 474 22.25 -6.54 21.26
N LEU A 475 21.24 -5.67 21.23
CA LEU A 475 21.42 -4.26 21.57
C LEU A 475 21.55 -4.06 23.09
N PHE A 476 20.73 -4.77 23.89
CA PHE A 476 20.79 -4.71 25.35
C PHE A 476 22.15 -5.13 25.89
N SER A 477 22.69 -6.24 25.39
CA SER A 477 24.01 -6.72 25.80
C SER A 477 25.14 -5.76 25.42
N ALA A 478 24.96 -4.97 24.36
CA ALA A 478 25.93 -3.97 23.92
C ALA A 478 25.82 -2.62 24.66
N THR A 479 24.61 -2.16 25.00
CA THR A 479 24.37 -0.77 25.48
C THR A 479 24.21 -0.65 26.99
N ARG A 480 24.01 -1.77 27.72
CA ARG A 480 23.73 -1.83 29.17
C ARG A 480 22.47 -1.10 29.73
N PRO A 481 21.42 -0.72 28.98
CA PRO A 481 20.17 -0.28 29.60
C PRO A 481 19.48 -1.45 30.33
N HIS A 482 18.78 -1.15 31.41
CA HIS A 482 18.17 -2.18 32.26
C HIS A 482 16.80 -2.61 31.72
N THR A 483 16.11 -1.78 30.93
CA THR A 483 14.75 -2.07 30.44
C THR A 483 14.45 -1.53 29.04
N ILE A 484 13.39 -2.07 28.40
CA ILE A 484 12.86 -1.64 27.10
C ILE A 484 12.28 -0.22 27.11
N THR A 485 11.91 0.29 28.28
CA THR A 485 11.35 1.65 28.43
C THR A 485 12.41 2.75 28.39
N ASP A 486 13.70 2.41 28.45
CA ASP A 486 14.80 3.37 28.56
C ASP A 486 15.19 4.03 27.21
N TYR A 487 14.42 3.79 26.15
CA TYR A 487 14.67 4.41 24.84
C TYR A 487 13.90 5.73 24.68
N PRO A 488 14.52 6.78 24.09
CA PRO A 488 15.81 6.75 23.39
C PRO A 488 17.04 6.81 24.31
N VAL A 489 18.10 6.07 23.96
CA VAL A 489 19.40 6.10 24.65
C VAL A 489 20.36 7.06 23.93
N PHE A 490 21.17 7.80 24.67
CA PHE A 490 22.13 8.77 24.13
C PHE A 490 23.56 8.47 24.60
N PHE A 491 24.51 8.54 23.67
CA PHE A 491 25.95 8.45 23.95
C PHE A 491 26.62 9.74 23.48
N ALA A 492 27.19 10.53 24.39
CA ALA A 492 27.90 11.76 24.04
C ALA A 492 29.24 11.43 23.35
N HIS A 493 29.61 12.22 22.33
CA HIS A 493 30.96 12.15 21.77
C HIS A 493 31.88 13.06 22.59
N PRO A 494 33.11 12.63 22.95
CA PRO A 494 33.98 13.43 23.81
C PRO A 494 34.62 14.64 23.12
N VAL A 495 34.77 14.61 21.78
CA VAL A 495 35.52 15.62 21.02
C VAL A 495 34.63 16.51 20.13
N VAL A 496 33.46 16.04 19.72
CA VAL A 496 32.57 16.81 18.82
C VAL A 496 31.25 17.08 19.52
N ASN A 497 30.63 18.22 19.20
CA ASN A 497 29.36 18.63 19.80
C ASN A 497 28.17 17.81 19.28
N ALA A 498 28.21 16.48 19.46
CA ALA A 498 27.25 15.53 18.95
C ALA A 498 26.97 14.39 19.94
N ARG A 499 25.78 13.79 19.83
CA ARG A 499 25.37 12.57 20.54
C ARG A 499 24.90 11.53 19.55
N LEU A 500 25.24 10.28 19.81
CA LEU A 500 24.63 9.13 19.15
C LEU A 500 23.32 8.82 19.87
N LYS A 501 22.19 9.13 19.24
CA LYS A 501 20.85 8.77 19.69
C LYS A 501 20.46 7.42 19.10
N ILE A 502 20.04 6.48 19.94
CA ILE A 502 19.44 5.20 19.56
C ILE A 502 17.96 5.23 19.94
N ASP A 503 17.08 5.07 18.97
CA ASP A 503 15.63 5.22 19.15
C ASP A 503 14.90 3.98 18.62
N ARG A 504 13.88 3.48 19.33
CA ARG A 504 13.10 2.32 18.89
C ARG A 504 12.02 2.79 17.92
N GLN A 505 12.07 2.29 16.68
CA GLN A 505 10.93 2.48 15.78
C GLN A 505 9.89 1.39 16.06
N ARG A 506 8.70 1.80 16.53
CA ARG A 506 7.56 0.89 16.62
C ARG A 506 7.26 0.30 15.24
N SER A 507 7.49 -0.99 15.07
CA SER A 507 7.18 -1.77 13.88
C SER A 507 6.10 -2.80 14.22
N THR A 508 5.24 -3.12 13.26
CA THR A 508 4.03 -3.90 13.54
C THR A 508 4.18 -5.40 13.30
N ARG A 509 5.27 -5.92 12.70
CA ARG A 509 5.30 -7.35 12.32
C ARG A 509 6.62 -8.14 12.46
N ASN A 510 7.83 -7.56 12.34
CA ASN A 510 9.08 -8.36 12.26
C ASN A 510 10.24 -7.79 13.12
N GLY A 511 10.03 -7.68 14.44
CA GLY A 511 10.97 -7.02 15.35
C GLY A 511 10.92 -5.49 15.23
N ASP A 512 11.37 -4.80 16.28
CA ASP A 512 11.41 -3.33 16.28
C ASP A 512 12.78 -2.86 15.80
N PRO A 513 12.85 -2.24 14.61
CA PRO A 513 14.12 -1.70 14.14
C PRO A 513 14.54 -0.53 15.03
N PHE A 514 15.83 -0.46 15.33
CA PHE A 514 16.44 0.64 16.07
C PHE A 514 17.00 1.67 15.09
N ARG A 515 16.74 2.95 15.35
CA ARG A 515 17.28 4.07 14.60
C ARG A 515 18.44 4.68 15.36
N PHE A 516 19.60 4.65 14.72
CA PHE A 516 20.82 5.34 15.14
C PHE A 516 20.88 6.68 14.41
N SER A 517 21.02 7.76 15.16
CA SER A 517 21.14 9.11 14.61
C SER A 517 22.19 9.88 15.37
N VAL A 518 23.14 10.45 14.66
CA VAL A 518 24.03 11.47 15.22
C VAL A 518 23.25 12.78 15.23
N VAL A 519 22.98 13.30 16.43
CA VAL A 519 22.29 14.57 16.64
C VAL A 519 23.27 15.57 17.26
N PRO A 520 23.24 16.86 16.87
CA PRO A 520 24.01 17.87 17.59
C PRO A 520 23.56 17.91 19.05
N ILE A 521 24.48 18.25 19.96
CA ILE A 521 24.09 18.58 21.32
C ILE A 521 23.32 19.89 21.23
N ASP A 522 22.05 19.86 21.61
CA ASP A 522 21.26 21.06 21.80
C ASP A 522 21.82 21.80 23.02
N THR A 523 22.40 22.97 22.77
CA THR A 523 23.05 23.79 23.79
C THR A 523 22.05 24.24 24.86
N GLU A 524 20.75 24.32 24.55
CA GLU A 524 19.73 24.76 25.51
C GLU A 524 19.22 23.60 26.39
N ALA A 525 19.50 22.34 26.03
CA ALA A 525 19.01 21.15 26.74
C ALA A 525 20.04 20.51 27.69
N VAL A 526 21.18 21.17 27.92
CA VAL A 526 22.21 20.72 28.88
C VAL A 526 21.95 21.41 30.22
N GLU A 527 21.28 20.73 31.15
CA GLU A 527 20.98 21.25 32.49
C GLU A 527 22.22 21.46 33.36
N ASP A 528 23.35 20.85 33.00
CA ASP A 528 24.59 20.88 33.76
C ASP A 528 25.79 21.06 32.82
N TRP A 529 26.07 22.30 32.45
CA TRP A 529 27.29 22.62 31.72
C TRP A 529 28.44 22.50 32.70
N ASN A 530 29.21 21.41 32.61
CA ASN A 530 30.51 21.32 33.27
C ASN A 530 31.50 22.23 32.52
N LEU A 531 31.33 23.54 32.73
CA LEU A 531 32.00 24.64 32.01
C LEU A 531 33.53 24.57 32.16
N ASP A 532 34.02 23.93 33.21
CA ASP A 532 35.47 23.78 33.47
C ASP A 532 36.19 23.03 32.35
N ARG A 533 35.50 22.11 31.64
CA ARG A 533 36.09 21.38 30.50
C ARG A 533 36.14 22.17 29.19
N LEU A 534 35.36 23.25 29.06
CA LEU A 534 35.36 24.09 27.86
C LEU A 534 36.57 25.03 27.80
N PHE A 535 37.25 25.25 28.94
CA PHE A 535 38.37 26.19 29.04
C PHE A 535 39.75 25.52 29.26
N GLU A 536 39.83 24.19 29.30
CA GLU A 536 41.10 23.45 29.50
C GLU A 536 41.82 23.05 28.19
N LEU A 537 41.27 23.33 27.01
CA LEU A 537 42.01 23.19 25.74
C LEU A 537 42.67 24.52 25.37
N ARG A 538 43.92 24.70 25.84
CA ARG A 538 44.93 25.57 25.22
C ARG A 538 46.09 24.72 24.71
#